data_AF-A0A3N5TPW2-F1
#
_entry.id   AF-A0A3N5TPW2-F1
#
_cell.length_a   1.000
_cell.length_b   1.000
_cell.length_c   1.000
_cell.angle_alpha   90.00
_cell.angle_beta   90.00
_cell.angle_gamma   90.00
#
_symmetry.space_group_name_H-M   'P 1'
#
loop_
_entity.id
_entity.type
_entity.pdbx_description
1 polymer ?
#
loop_
_entity_poly.entity_id
_entity_poly.type
_entity_poly.pdbx_seq_one_letter_code
_entity_poly.pdbx_strand_id
1 'polypeptide(L)'
;MSLRTARLERPVRSTSTSSLMYRPWGVLVLTLFCWLLVGASQATEGPVSLKQNNLIPAKIDPALLAIGYSGAEHLVYDISWTGGIKIGELHLEVTALAEGPDHYQIKALVTTRNGALNLVYPVHDLHVTRVGGPQRLPYHYEVWQREGYSYRAHRVTDYHQDEGLIVLQKNDKPAGEYRVDGPVNNEFSSFFNSRLMSFVPGAHFIVPTFADKRRVPVVVNVVGIKELSETVFGSVRAVKIMPV
;
A
#
# COMPACT_ATOMS: atom_id res chain seq x y z
N MET A 1 -54.44 39.46 -17.88
CA MET A 1 -55.64 39.26 -18.74
C MET A 1 -55.17 38.36 -19.89
N SER A 2 -55.49 37.08 -20.06
CA SER A 2 -56.49 36.16 -19.51
C SER A 2 -55.87 34.75 -19.40
N LEU A 3 -56.40 33.96 -18.47
CA LEU A 3 -56.08 32.57 -18.12
C LEU A 3 -56.56 31.57 -19.18
N ARG A 4 -55.86 30.43 -19.32
CA ARG A 4 -56.41 29.09 -19.68
C ARG A 4 -55.43 28.02 -19.16
N THR A 5 -55.74 27.40 -18.01
CA THR A 5 -56.40 26.09 -17.79
C THR A 5 -55.44 24.91 -17.67
N ALA A 6 -55.48 24.31 -16.48
CA ALA A 6 -54.75 23.12 -16.04
C ALA A 6 -55.36 21.81 -16.56
N ARG A 7 -54.57 20.72 -16.52
CA ARG A 7 -55.09 19.38 -16.21
C ARG A 7 -54.06 18.53 -15.48
N LEU A 8 -54.42 18.12 -14.26
CA LEU A 8 -53.80 17.08 -13.45
C LEU A 8 -54.24 15.71 -13.96
N GLU A 9 -53.32 14.75 -14.10
CA GLU A 9 -53.59 13.33 -13.87
C GLU A 9 -52.38 12.71 -13.12
N ARG A 10 -52.64 12.06 -11.97
CA ARG A 10 -51.73 11.15 -11.26
C ARG A 10 -52.10 9.69 -11.59
N PRO A 11 -51.51 8.67 -10.94
CA PRO A 11 -50.43 7.84 -11.45
C PRO A 11 -50.90 6.40 -11.78
N VAL A 12 -50.18 5.69 -12.64
CA VAL A 12 -50.39 4.25 -12.84
C VAL A 12 -49.16 3.49 -12.35
N ARG A 13 -49.36 2.74 -11.26
CA ARG A 13 -48.51 1.60 -10.88
C ARG A 13 -48.69 0.50 -11.92
N SER A 14 -47.59 -0.05 -12.42
CA SER A 14 -47.57 -1.34 -13.12
C SER A 14 -46.40 -2.15 -12.59
N THR A 15 -46.74 -3.17 -11.82
CA THR A 15 -45.89 -4.29 -11.44
C THR A 15 -45.73 -5.21 -12.65
N SER A 16 -44.50 -5.49 -13.06
CA SER A 16 -44.19 -6.67 -13.87
C SER A 16 -42.80 -7.18 -13.52
N THR A 17 -42.81 -8.22 -12.71
CA THR A 17 -41.74 -9.19 -12.53
C THR A 17 -41.45 -9.89 -13.86
N SER A 18 -40.28 -9.66 -14.42
CA SER A 18 -39.67 -10.58 -15.39
C SER A 18 -38.30 -11.01 -14.89
N SER A 19 -38.24 -12.27 -14.49
CA SER A 19 -37.06 -13.03 -14.13
C SER A 19 -36.05 -13.05 -15.29
N LEU A 20 -35.00 -12.25 -15.17
CA LEU A 20 -33.84 -12.34 -16.05
C LEU A 20 -32.92 -13.45 -15.54
N MET A 21 -32.98 -14.56 -16.27
CA MET A 21 -32.08 -15.70 -16.24
C MET A 21 -30.62 -15.27 -16.06
N TYR A 22 -30.06 -15.62 -14.90
CA TYR A 22 -28.64 -15.72 -14.65
C TYR A 22 -28.08 -16.81 -15.58
N ARG A 23 -27.41 -16.42 -16.68
CA ARG A 23 -26.59 -17.33 -17.49
C ARG A 23 -25.15 -17.24 -16.97
N PRO A 24 -24.57 -18.33 -16.45
CA PRO A 24 -23.19 -18.34 -15.98
C PRO A 24 -22.29 -18.37 -17.22
N TRP A 25 -21.57 -17.27 -17.46
CA TRP A 25 -20.41 -17.30 -18.35
C TRP A 25 -19.23 -17.79 -17.52
N GLY A 26 -18.70 -18.94 -17.94
CA GLY A 26 -17.61 -19.63 -17.29
C GLY A 26 -16.40 -18.72 -17.09
N VAL A 27 -16.20 -18.31 -15.85
CA VAL A 27 -14.87 -18.02 -15.34
C VAL A 27 -14.24 -19.39 -15.18
N LEU A 28 -13.36 -19.72 -16.11
CA LEU A 28 -12.45 -20.84 -16.00
C LEU A 28 -11.46 -20.46 -14.88
N VAL A 29 -11.91 -20.67 -13.64
CA VAL A 29 -11.09 -20.60 -12.44
C VAL A 29 -10.08 -21.72 -12.57
N LEU A 30 -8.87 -21.38 -12.98
CA LEU A 30 -7.72 -22.25 -12.81
C LEU A 30 -7.39 -22.29 -11.31
N THR A 31 -8.19 -23.04 -10.56
CA THR A 31 -7.82 -23.61 -9.26
C THR A 31 -6.71 -24.62 -9.51
N LEU A 32 -5.48 -24.11 -9.71
CA LEU A 32 -4.30 -24.94 -9.70
C LEU A 32 -3.81 -25.04 -8.25
N PHE A 33 -4.27 -26.10 -7.58
CA PHE A 33 -3.49 -26.91 -6.64
C PHE A 33 -2.53 -26.16 -5.71
N CYS A 34 -3.04 -25.77 -4.53
CA CYS A 34 -2.22 -25.47 -3.36
C CYS A 34 -2.65 -26.34 -2.16
N TRP A 35 -2.87 -27.63 -2.42
CA TRP A 35 -2.98 -28.67 -1.40
C TRP A 35 -2.14 -29.85 -1.87
N LEU A 36 -0.96 -29.98 -1.25
CA LEU A 36 -0.11 -31.18 -1.09
C LEU A 36 1.36 -30.76 -1.17
N LEU A 37 1.86 -30.22 -0.07
CA LEU A 37 3.09 -30.66 0.58
C LEU A 37 3.11 -30.03 1.98
N VAL A 38 2.26 -30.58 2.84
CA VAL A 38 2.54 -30.67 4.28
C VAL A 38 3.74 -31.60 4.40
N GLY A 39 4.93 -31.01 4.32
CA GLY A 39 6.21 -31.63 4.65
C GLY A 39 6.78 -30.89 5.85
N ALA A 40 6.81 -31.56 6.99
CA ALA A 40 7.11 -30.99 8.29
C ALA A 40 8.49 -30.31 8.34
N SER A 41 8.49 -29.01 8.65
CA SER A 41 9.49 -28.43 9.54
C SER A 41 8.72 -27.62 10.57
N GLN A 42 8.53 -28.20 11.76
CA GLN A 42 8.03 -27.46 12.91
C GLN A 42 9.12 -26.49 13.36
N ALA A 43 9.11 -25.29 12.81
CA ALA A 43 9.46 -24.11 13.59
C ALA A 43 8.17 -23.66 14.26
N THR A 44 8.00 -24.02 15.52
CA THR A 44 6.94 -23.54 16.40
C THR A 44 7.12 -22.04 16.65
N GLU A 45 6.79 -21.21 15.67
CA GLU A 45 6.46 -19.82 15.93
C GLU A 45 5.01 -19.78 16.42
N GLY A 46 4.83 -19.99 17.72
CA GLY A 46 3.57 -19.63 18.37
C GLY A 46 3.29 -18.13 18.14
N PRO A 47 2.01 -17.69 18.17
CA PRO A 47 1.71 -16.28 18.08
C PRO A 47 2.48 -15.55 19.20
N VAL A 48 3.39 -14.67 18.81
CA VAL A 48 4.13 -13.83 19.76
C VAL A 48 3.08 -12.98 20.47
N SER A 49 2.75 -13.35 21.70
CA SER A 49 1.90 -12.55 22.59
C SER A 49 2.68 -11.30 22.98
N LEU A 50 2.58 -10.27 22.14
CA LEU A 50 3.18 -8.98 22.42
C LEU A 50 2.42 -8.35 23.58
N LYS A 51 3.04 -8.29 24.76
CA LYS A 51 2.56 -7.42 25.83
C LYS A 51 2.55 -6.00 25.28
N GLN A 52 1.36 -5.40 25.25
CA GLN A 52 1.04 -4.09 24.67
C GLN A 52 1.95 -2.94 25.18
N ASN A 53 2.65 -3.15 26.30
CA ASN A 53 3.54 -2.18 26.95
C ASN A 53 4.92 -2.01 26.29
N ASN A 54 5.30 -2.81 25.28
CA ASN A 54 6.60 -2.73 24.62
C ASN A 54 6.54 -2.16 23.18
N LEU A 55 5.41 -1.58 22.79
CA LEU A 55 5.21 -1.05 21.44
C LEU A 55 5.68 0.42 21.36
N ILE A 56 6.70 0.66 20.55
CA ILE A 56 7.33 1.97 20.37
C ILE A 56 6.73 2.65 19.13
N PRO A 57 6.19 3.88 19.21
CA PRO A 57 5.78 4.61 18.02
C PRO A 57 6.97 4.79 17.06
N ALA A 58 6.81 4.38 15.81
CA ALA A 58 7.84 4.55 14.81
C ALA A 58 8.02 6.04 14.50
N LYS A 59 9.23 6.58 14.69
CA LYS A 59 9.54 8.00 14.55
C LYS A 59 10.72 8.19 13.62
N ILE A 60 10.56 9.07 12.64
CA ILE A 60 11.64 9.50 11.76
C ILE A 60 12.68 10.29 12.57
N ASP A 61 13.95 9.99 12.36
CA ASP A 61 15.07 10.81 12.79
C ASP A 61 15.18 12.04 11.88
N PRO A 62 14.95 13.27 12.40
CA PRO A 62 15.02 14.48 11.60
C PRO A 62 16.39 14.69 10.93
N ALA A 63 17.48 14.19 11.53
CA ALA A 63 18.82 14.30 10.96
C ALA A 63 18.98 13.54 9.64
N LEU A 64 18.14 12.53 9.40
CA LEU A 64 18.17 11.71 8.19
C LEU A 64 17.28 12.24 7.06
N LEU A 65 16.41 13.24 7.33
CA LEU A 65 15.45 13.73 6.35
C LEU A 65 16.11 14.33 5.10
N ALA A 66 17.18 15.13 5.27
CA ALA A 66 17.87 15.77 4.14
C ALA A 66 18.56 14.74 3.24
N ILE A 67 18.99 13.62 3.81
CA ILE A 67 19.60 12.51 3.06
C ILE A 67 18.49 11.70 2.37
N GLY A 68 17.47 11.34 3.14
CA GLY A 68 16.42 10.44 2.70
C GLY A 68 15.38 11.06 1.76
N TYR A 69 15.28 12.38 1.76
CA TYR A 69 14.41 13.13 0.87
C TYR A 69 15.24 14.18 0.13
N SER A 70 16.33 13.73 -0.49
CA SER A 70 17.17 14.57 -1.35
C SER A 70 16.50 14.92 -2.69
N GLY A 71 15.53 14.11 -3.13
CA GLY A 71 14.83 14.29 -4.40
C GLY A 71 15.57 13.75 -5.63
N ALA A 72 16.65 12.97 -5.43
CA ALA A 72 17.51 12.45 -6.50
C ALA A 72 17.82 10.94 -6.36
N GLU A 73 17.06 10.23 -5.53
CA GLU A 73 17.36 8.83 -5.20
C GLU A 73 16.48 7.88 -6.03
N HIS A 74 17.13 6.86 -6.58
CA HIS A 74 16.49 5.73 -7.25
C HIS A 74 16.94 4.43 -6.59
N LEU A 75 15.97 3.68 -6.07
CA LEU A 75 16.18 2.45 -5.31
C LEU A 75 15.49 1.30 -6.04
N VAL A 76 16.22 0.22 -6.30
CA VAL A 76 15.68 -0.97 -6.94
C VAL A 76 15.78 -2.14 -5.97
N TYR A 77 14.65 -2.79 -5.71
CA TYR A 77 14.53 -3.92 -4.81
C TYR A 77 14.09 -5.17 -5.58
N ASP A 78 14.69 -6.31 -5.25
CA ASP A 78 14.17 -7.60 -5.65
C ASP A 78 13.02 -8.01 -4.74
N ILE A 79 11.91 -8.43 -5.34
CA ILE A 79 10.80 -9.05 -4.64
C ILE A 79 10.99 -10.56 -4.80
N SER A 80 11.14 -11.27 -3.68
CA SER A 80 11.38 -12.72 -3.66
C SER A 80 10.33 -13.45 -2.84
N TRP A 81 10.04 -14.68 -3.24
CA TRP A 81 9.24 -15.62 -2.47
C TRP A 81 10.15 -16.55 -1.63
N THR A 82 9.55 -17.29 -0.69
CA THR A 82 10.21 -18.25 0.18
C THR A 82 11.06 -19.21 -0.64
N GLY A 83 12.30 -19.43 -0.22
CA GLY A 83 13.29 -20.18 -1.00
C GLY A 83 14.15 -19.31 -1.93
N GLY A 84 13.99 -17.98 -1.91
CA GLY A 84 14.88 -17.05 -2.61
C GLY A 84 14.56 -16.85 -4.09
N ILE A 85 13.41 -17.33 -4.57
CA ILE A 85 12.99 -17.19 -5.96
C ILE A 85 12.57 -15.74 -6.20
N LYS A 86 13.27 -15.02 -7.08
CA LYS A 86 12.87 -13.68 -7.53
C LYS A 86 11.56 -13.75 -8.32
N ILE A 87 10.55 -13.05 -7.83
CA ILE A 87 9.21 -12.99 -8.42
C ILE A 87 8.92 -11.65 -9.10
N GLY A 88 9.70 -10.61 -8.81
CA GLY A 88 9.57 -9.30 -9.41
C GLY A 88 10.56 -8.29 -8.87
N GLU A 89 10.28 -7.02 -9.14
CA GLU A 89 11.08 -5.86 -8.76
C GLU A 89 10.18 -4.73 -8.26
N LEU A 90 10.70 -3.95 -7.32
CA LEU A 90 10.15 -2.65 -6.92
C LEU A 90 11.18 -1.57 -7.27
N HIS A 91 10.80 -0.63 -8.11
CA HIS A 91 11.59 0.55 -8.45
C HIS A 91 10.99 1.75 -7.73
N LEU A 92 11.77 2.38 -6.86
CA LEU A 92 11.37 3.51 -6.03
C LEU A 92 12.17 4.74 -6.42
N GLU A 93 11.49 5.81 -6.76
CA GLU A 93 12.05 7.12 -7.08
C GLU A 93 11.47 8.16 -6.13
N VAL A 94 12.32 9.03 -5.59
CA VAL A 94 11.86 10.18 -4.79
C VAL A 94 12.27 11.47 -5.43
N THR A 95 11.30 12.35 -5.67
CA THR A 95 11.52 13.68 -6.26
C THR A 95 10.96 14.77 -5.35
N ALA A 96 11.65 15.91 -5.27
CA ALA A 96 11.12 17.10 -4.62
C ALA A 96 10.03 17.74 -5.49
N LEU A 97 8.97 18.24 -4.87
CA LEU A 97 7.86 18.90 -5.55
C LEU A 97 7.99 20.42 -5.45
N ALA A 98 7.51 21.11 -6.49
CA ALA A 98 7.46 22.58 -6.52
C ALA A 98 6.41 23.19 -5.56
N GLU A 99 5.61 22.35 -4.90
CA GLU A 99 4.52 22.74 -3.99
C GLU A 99 5.07 23.42 -2.71
N GLY A 100 6.32 23.18 -2.33
CA GLY A 100 6.98 23.87 -1.23
C GLY A 100 8.19 23.11 -0.68
N PRO A 101 8.97 23.73 0.23
CA PRO A 101 9.94 22.98 1.02
C PRO A 101 9.20 21.88 1.77
N ASP A 102 9.79 20.69 1.87
CA ASP A 102 9.20 19.51 2.52
C ASP A 102 8.13 18.72 1.77
N HIS A 103 7.84 19.04 0.51
CA HIS A 103 6.94 18.26 -0.34
C HIS A 103 7.72 17.35 -1.29
N TYR A 104 7.38 16.06 -1.28
CA TYR A 104 8.05 15.06 -2.10
C TYR A 104 7.05 14.10 -2.72
N GLN A 105 7.43 13.53 -3.86
CA GLN A 105 6.73 12.44 -4.49
C GLN A 105 7.58 11.17 -4.39
N ILE A 106 6.98 10.10 -3.90
CA ILE A 106 7.49 8.73 -3.94
C ILE A 106 6.77 8.02 -5.06
N LYS A 107 7.50 7.67 -6.12
CA LYS A 107 7.01 6.89 -7.24
C LYS A 107 7.51 5.46 -7.10
N ALA A 108 6.60 4.52 -6.94
CA ALA A 108 6.86 3.09 -6.84
C ALA A 108 6.31 2.36 -8.06
N LEU A 109 7.20 1.77 -8.87
CA LEU A 109 6.82 0.85 -9.93
C LEU A 109 7.04 -0.59 -9.42
N VAL A 110 5.94 -1.33 -9.24
CA VAL A 110 5.95 -2.74 -8.90
C VAL A 110 5.76 -3.54 -10.18
N THR A 111 6.69 -4.46 -10.48
CA THR A 111 6.58 -5.28 -11.68
C THR A 111 7.08 -6.69 -11.49
N THR A 112 6.44 -7.66 -12.13
CA THR A 112 6.94 -9.05 -12.17
C THR A 112 7.97 -9.27 -13.27
N ARG A 113 8.28 -8.24 -14.09
CA ARG A 113 9.37 -8.31 -15.08
C ARG A 113 10.67 -8.76 -14.39
N ASN A 114 11.48 -9.52 -15.13
CA ASN A 114 12.71 -10.16 -14.63
C ASN A 114 12.49 -11.14 -13.44
N GLY A 115 11.23 -11.52 -13.18
CA GLY A 115 10.87 -12.51 -12.15
C GLY A 115 10.16 -13.73 -12.75
N ALA A 116 10.16 -14.82 -11.98
CA ALA A 116 9.57 -16.10 -12.42
C ALA A 116 8.05 -16.03 -12.67
N LEU A 117 7.35 -15.05 -12.09
CA LEU A 117 5.89 -14.92 -12.22
C LEU A 117 5.43 -14.17 -13.48
N ASN A 118 6.33 -13.50 -14.22
CA ASN A 118 5.93 -12.61 -15.32
C ASN A 118 5.08 -13.30 -16.39
N LEU A 119 5.39 -14.56 -16.71
CA LEU A 119 4.72 -15.31 -17.78
C LEU A 119 3.32 -15.79 -17.38
N VAL A 120 3.10 -16.07 -16.09
CA VAL A 120 1.82 -16.59 -15.60
C VAL A 120 0.91 -15.47 -15.11
N TYR A 121 1.49 -14.43 -14.51
CA TYR A 121 0.76 -13.30 -13.94
C TYR A 121 1.61 -12.03 -14.04
N PRO A 122 1.61 -11.35 -15.20
CA PRO A 122 2.33 -10.09 -15.34
C PRO A 122 1.73 -9.01 -14.44
N VAL A 123 2.57 -8.31 -13.68
CA VAL A 123 2.19 -7.16 -12.86
C VAL A 123 2.98 -5.95 -13.33
N HIS A 124 2.31 -4.81 -13.42
CA HIS A 124 2.91 -3.54 -13.75
C HIS A 124 2.09 -2.41 -13.13
N ASP A 125 2.29 -2.22 -11.83
CA ASP A 125 1.53 -1.28 -11.03
C ASP A 125 2.39 -0.06 -10.76
N LEU A 126 1.85 1.12 -11.07
CA LEU A 126 2.47 2.40 -10.79
C LEU A 126 1.76 3.05 -9.61
N HIS A 127 2.50 3.28 -8.55
CA HIS A 127 2.06 3.90 -7.32
C HIS A 127 2.76 5.25 -7.17
N VAL A 128 1.99 6.30 -6.87
CA VAL A 128 2.50 7.65 -6.69
C VAL A 128 1.97 8.17 -5.37
N THR A 129 2.84 8.36 -4.40
CA THR A 129 2.50 8.92 -3.08
C THR A 129 3.15 10.27 -2.93
N ARG A 130 2.37 11.32 -2.65
CA ARG A 130 2.92 12.62 -2.27
C ARG A 130 2.89 12.76 -0.75
N VAL A 131 4.01 13.17 -0.19
CA VAL A 131 4.24 13.29 1.25
C VAL A 131 4.70 14.69 1.62
N GLY A 132 4.32 15.13 2.82
CA GLY A 132 4.61 16.47 3.31
C GLY A 132 4.88 16.53 4.81
N GLY A 133 5.42 17.67 5.25
CA GLY A 133 5.64 17.98 6.67
C GLY A 133 6.75 17.16 7.35
N PRO A 134 6.98 17.39 8.65
CA PRO A 134 8.13 16.83 9.38
C PRO A 134 8.07 15.30 9.54
N GLN A 135 6.87 14.73 9.47
CA GLN A 135 6.66 13.28 9.54
C GLN A 135 6.56 12.62 8.16
N ARG A 136 6.66 13.40 7.07
CA ARG A 136 6.52 12.92 5.68
C ARG A 136 5.28 12.05 5.52
N LEU A 137 4.16 12.55 6.05
CA LEU A 137 2.87 11.87 5.97
C LEU A 137 2.30 12.06 4.57
N PRO A 138 1.61 11.03 4.03
CA PRO A 138 0.93 11.17 2.75
C PRO A 138 -0.19 12.19 2.85
N TYR A 139 -0.34 13.01 1.81
CA TYR A 139 -1.54 13.83 1.57
C TYR A 139 -2.27 13.41 0.29
N HIS A 140 -1.59 12.69 -0.60
CA HIS A 140 -2.16 12.18 -1.84
C HIS A 140 -1.51 10.84 -2.21
N TYR A 141 -2.32 9.91 -2.70
CA TYR A 141 -1.87 8.62 -3.21
C TYR A 141 -2.68 8.22 -4.43
N GLU A 142 -1.99 7.80 -5.47
CA GLU A 142 -2.58 7.39 -6.73
C GLU A 142 -1.96 6.08 -7.20
N VAL A 143 -2.79 5.18 -7.73
CA VAL A 143 -2.32 3.90 -8.26
C VAL A 143 -2.97 3.57 -9.59
N TRP A 144 -2.15 3.24 -10.58
CA TRP A 144 -2.55 2.61 -11.84
C TRP A 144 -2.12 1.16 -11.82
N GLN A 145 -3.09 0.27 -11.70
CA GLN A 145 -2.84 -1.16 -11.63
C GLN A 145 -2.99 -1.83 -12.99
N ARG A 146 -2.04 -2.70 -13.32
CA ARG A 146 -2.07 -3.57 -14.49
C ARG A 146 -1.61 -4.95 -14.07
N GLU A 147 -2.57 -5.75 -13.62
CA GLU A 147 -2.34 -7.09 -13.12
C GLU A 147 -2.90 -8.13 -14.09
N GLY A 148 -2.19 -9.25 -14.25
CA GLY A 148 -2.49 -10.26 -15.25
C GLY A 148 -2.65 -9.67 -16.66
N TYR A 149 -3.37 -10.39 -17.51
CA TYR A 149 -3.53 -10.00 -18.90
C TYR A 149 -4.60 -8.93 -19.12
N SER A 150 -5.63 -8.86 -18.28
CA SER A 150 -6.83 -8.04 -18.52
C SER A 150 -7.15 -7.02 -17.42
N TYR A 151 -6.69 -7.19 -16.18
CA TYR A 151 -7.13 -6.34 -15.08
C TYR A 151 -6.49 -4.96 -15.14
N ARG A 152 -7.32 -3.92 -15.12
CA ARG A 152 -6.90 -2.51 -15.08
C ARG A 152 -7.75 -1.77 -14.06
N ALA A 153 -7.12 -1.01 -13.19
CA ALA A 153 -7.82 -0.16 -12.24
C ALA A 153 -7.01 1.11 -11.97
N HIS A 154 -7.73 2.18 -11.69
CA HIS A 154 -7.15 3.42 -11.23
C HIS A 154 -7.82 3.82 -9.92
N ARG A 155 -7.03 4.18 -8.92
CA ARG A 155 -7.53 4.61 -7.61
C ARG A 155 -6.75 5.82 -7.13
N VAL A 156 -7.46 6.71 -6.48
CA VAL A 156 -6.91 7.89 -5.82
C VAL A 156 -7.36 7.86 -4.37
N THR A 157 -6.47 8.21 -3.45
CA THR A 157 -6.72 8.35 -2.02
C THR A 157 -6.12 9.67 -1.56
N ASP A 158 -6.98 10.59 -1.13
CA ASP A 158 -6.56 11.86 -0.55
C ASP A 158 -6.61 11.77 0.98
N TYR A 159 -5.56 12.26 1.63
CA TYR A 159 -5.40 12.19 3.08
C TYR A 159 -5.43 13.61 3.66
N HIS A 160 -6.54 13.95 4.30
CA HIS A 160 -6.69 15.18 5.08
C HIS A 160 -6.25 14.88 6.51
N GLN A 161 -4.93 14.82 6.73
CA GLN A 161 -4.32 14.38 7.99
C GLN A 161 -4.81 15.20 9.20
N ASP A 162 -4.97 16.51 9.05
CA ASP A 162 -5.41 17.41 10.13
C ASP A 162 -6.89 17.23 10.49
N GLU A 163 -7.71 16.79 9.53
CA GLU A 163 -9.14 16.54 9.72
C GLU A 163 -9.43 15.09 10.12
N GLY A 164 -8.42 14.21 10.10
CA GLY A 164 -8.59 12.77 10.27
C GLY A 164 -9.52 12.16 9.21
N LEU A 165 -9.51 12.69 7.98
CA LEU A 165 -10.40 12.29 6.89
C LEU A 165 -9.61 11.73 5.71
N ILE A 166 -10.10 10.64 5.13
CA ILE A 166 -9.51 10.00 3.96
C ILE A 166 -10.60 9.80 2.91
N VAL A 167 -10.35 10.31 1.70
CA VAL A 167 -11.31 10.28 0.58
C VAL A 167 -10.78 9.35 -0.50
N LEU A 168 -11.57 8.36 -0.91
CA LEU A 168 -11.19 7.39 -1.93
C LEU A 168 -12.00 7.61 -3.20
N GLN A 169 -11.31 7.54 -4.32
CA GLN A 169 -11.90 7.47 -5.65
C GLN A 169 -11.42 6.21 -6.36
N LYS A 170 -12.30 5.60 -7.15
CA LYS A 170 -11.99 4.46 -8.01
C LYS A 170 -12.54 4.73 -9.40
N ASN A 171 -11.64 4.72 -10.40
CA ASN A 171 -11.97 5.03 -11.79
C ASN A 171 -12.79 6.33 -11.91
N ASP A 172 -12.26 7.41 -11.33
CA ASP A 172 -12.84 8.76 -11.31
C ASP A 172 -14.22 8.88 -10.65
N LYS A 173 -14.59 7.90 -9.81
CA LYS A 173 -15.87 7.89 -9.08
C LYS A 173 -15.61 7.84 -7.57
N PRO A 174 -16.39 8.58 -6.76
CA PRO A 174 -16.34 8.45 -5.31
C PRO A 174 -16.53 7.00 -4.88
N ALA A 175 -15.62 6.49 -4.05
CA ALA A 175 -15.63 5.13 -3.56
C ALA A 175 -15.88 5.05 -2.04
N GLY A 176 -15.54 6.11 -1.30
CA GLY A 176 -15.87 6.23 0.11
C GLY A 176 -15.08 7.32 0.82
N GLU A 177 -15.56 7.67 2.01
CA GLU A 177 -14.91 8.58 2.94
C GLU A 177 -14.75 7.86 4.28
N TYR A 178 -13.58 7.99 4.90
CA TYR A 178 -13.25 7.27 6.14
C TYR A 178 -12.63 8.23 7.14
N ARG A 179 -13.14 8.17 8.37
CA ARG A 179 -12.54 8.89 9.49
C ARG A 179 -11.54 8.00 10.22
N VAL A 180 -10.39 8.58 10.55
CA VAL A 180 -9.31 7.93 11.28
C VAL A 180 -8.91 8.76 12.49
N ASP A 181 -8.58 8.08 13.58
CA ASP A 181 -8.15 8.73 14.82
C ASP A 181 -6.63 8.92 14.81
N GLY A 182 -6.19 10.03 14.23
CA GLY A 182 -4.80 10.46 14.15
C GLY A 182 -4.08 10.12 12.84
N PRO A 183 -2.78 10.47 12.75
CA PRO A 183 -2.03 10.39 11.51
C PRO A 183 -1.85 8.94 11.04
N VAL A 184 -1.78 8.79 9.71
CA VAL A 184 -1.61 7.50 9.03
C VAL A 184 -0.65 7.60 7.86
N ASN A 185 0.10 6.52 7.62
CA ASN A 185 0.87 6.29 6.40
C ASN A 185 0.05 5.42 5.43
N ASN A 186 0.53 5.33 4.19
CA ASN A 186 0.22 4.22 3.29
C ASN A 186 1.42 3.26 3.21
N GLU A 187 1.30 2.20 2.43
CA GLU A 187 2.32 1.15 2.29
C GLU A 187 3.68 1.68 1.77
N PHE A 188 3.68 2.67 0.86
CA PHE A 188 4.93 3.19 0.28
C PHE A 188 5.58 4.25 1.15
N SER A 189 4.81 5.17 1.74
CA SER A 189 5.33 6.13 2.71
C SER A 189 5.85 5.44 3.96
N SER A 190 5.14 4.43 4.49
CA SER A 190 5.62 3.66 5.64
C SER A 190 6.90 2.89 5.33
N PHE A 191 6.93 2.16 4.20
CA PHE A 191 8.11 1.42 3.78
C PHE A 191 9.31 2.34 3.56
N PHE A 192 9.13 3.45 2.85
CA PHE A 192 10.22 4.38 2.57
C PHE A 192 10.70 5.08 3.85
N ASN A 193 9.78 5.56 4.69
CA ASN A 193 10.13 6.24 5.94
C ASN A 193 10.85 5.31 6.92
N SER A 194 10.65 3.98 6.83
CA SER A 194 11.30 3.01 7.73
C SER A 194 12.83 3.13 7.75
N ARG A 195 13.46 3.47 6.62
CA ARG A 195 14.93 3.64 6.55
C ARG A 195 15.44 4.88 7.30
N LEU A 196 14.52 5.78 7.66
CA LEU A 196 14.80 7.02 8.40
C LEU A 196 14.49 6.86 9.90
N MET A 197 14.17 5.63 10.34
CA MET A 197 13.80 5.33 11.72
C MET A 197 14.90 4.53 12.42
N SER A 198 15.07 4.75 13.72
CA SER A 198 16.01 3.99 14.54
C SER A 198 15.37 2.69 15.04
N PHE A 199 15.63 1.59 14.35
CA PHE A 199 15.19 0.27 14.76
C PHE A 199 16.19 -0.41 15.71
N VAL A 200 15.75 -0.71 16.94
CA VAL A 200 16.56 -1.39 17.96
C VAL A 200 16.21 -2.88 17.97
N PRO A 201 17.20 -3.80 17.87
CA PRO A 201 16.95 -5.25 17.93
C PRO A 201 16.15 -5.66 19.18
N GLY A 202 15.17 -6.53 19.00
CA GLY A 202 14.29 -7.00 20.07
C GLY A 202 13.17 -6.04 20.45
N ALA A 203 13.12 -4.84 19.87
CA ALA A 203 12.00 -3.91 20.02
C ALA A 203 10.92 -4.13 18.94
N HIS A 204 9.72 -3.63 19.24
CA HIS A 204 8.54 -3.68 18.39
C HIS A 204 8.07 -2.26 18.13
N PHE A 205 7.91 -1.91 16.86
CA PHE A 205 7.51 -0.56 16.47
C PHE A 205 6.11 -0.56 15.89
N ILE A 206 5.32 0.49 16.14
CA ILE A 206 4.03 0.69 15.49
C ILE A 206 4.17 1.75 14.40
N VAL A 207 3.80 1.37 13.18
CA VAL A 207 3.54 2.30 12.10
C VAL A 207 2.03 2.39 11.87
N PRO A 208 1.39 3.53 12.15
CA PRO A 208 -0.02 3.68 11.85
C PRO A 208 -0.22 3.79 10.35
N THR A 209 -1.04 2.91 9.80
CA THR A 209 -1.26 2.78 8.35
C THR A 209 -2.75 2.79 8.06
N PHE A 210 -3.14 3.45 6.98
CA PHE A 210 -4.49 3.30 6.46
C PHE A 210 -4.58 2.03 5.63
N ALA A 211 -5.28 1.04 6.16
CA ALA A 211 -5.52 -0.25 5.51
C ALA A 211 -6.93 -0.72 5.86
N ASP A 212 -7.56 -1.50 4.98
CA ASP A 212 -8.93 -1.99 5.19
C ASP A 212 -9.92 -0.90 5.60
N LYS A 213 -9.77 0.30 5.01
CA LYS A 213 -10.66 1.46 5.23
C LYS A 213 -10.64 2.00 6.66
N ARG A 214 -9.58 1.73 7.42
CA ARG A 214 -9.41 2.19 8.81
C ARG A 214 -7.93 2.43 9.13
N ARG A 215 -7.67 3.03 10.29
CA ARG A 215 -6.33 3.12 10.85
C ARG A 215 -5.96 1.79 11.50
N VAL A 216 -4.94 1.13 10.97
CA VAL A 216 -4.39 -0.13 11.46
C VAL A 216 -3.01 0.13 12.06
N PRO A 217 -2.74 -0.30 13.31
CA PRO A 217 -1.40 -0.28 13.86
C PRO A 217 -0.59 -1.45 13.28
N VAL A 218 0.25 -1.18 12.29
CA VAL A 218 1.15 -2.21 11.75
C VAL A 218 2.32 -2.37 12.70
N VAL A 219 2.51 -3.58 13.23
CA VAL A 219 3.65 -3.89 14.10
C VAL A 219 4.84 -4.29 13.24
N VAL A 220 5.98 -3.69 13.51
CA VAL A 220 7.25 -3.98 12.84
C VAL A 220 8.22 -4.55 13.87
N ASN A 221 8.61 -5.80 13.66
CA ASN A 221 9.59 -6.50 14.48
C ASN A 221 11.00 -6.28 13.95
N VAL A 222 11.93 -5.94 14.84
CA VAL A 222 13.35 -5.89 14.52
C VAL A 222 13.97 -7.26 14.77
N VAL A 223 14.11 -8.03 13.69
CA VAL A 223 14.54 -9.45 13.72
C VAL A 223 16.03 -9.58 14.02
N GLY A 224 16.84 -8.60 13.62
CA GLY A 224 18.27 -8.59 13.92
C GLY A 224 19.04 -7.61 13.06
N ILE A 225 20.36 -7.67 13.19
CA ILE A 225 21.30 -6.90 12.38
C ILE A 225 22.09 -7.87 11.52
N LYS A 226 22.22 -7.56 10.23
CA LYS A 226 23.01 -8.30 9.27
C LYS A 226 24.15 -7.40 8.78
N GLU A 227 25.36 -7.91 8.86
CA GLU A 227 26.50 -7.32 8.17
C GLU A 227 26.43 -7.71 6.69
N LEU A 228 26.47 -6.72 5.81
CA LEU A 228 26.57 -6.90 4.37
C LEU A 228 27.98 -6.51 3.94
N SER A 229 28.76 -7.48 3.49
CA SER A 229 30.07 -7.26 2.87
C SER A 229 29.92 -7.01 1.36
N GLU A 230 30.97 -6.49 0.73
CA GLU A 230 31.05 -6.33 -0.74
C GLU A 230 30.00 -5.38 -1.34
N THR A 231 29.51 -4.41 -0.56
CA THR A 231 28.67 -3.34 -1.09
C THR A 231 29.53 -2.24 -1.71
N VAL A 232 28.92 -1.40 -2.54
CA VAL A 232 29.58 -0.17 -3.07
C VAL A 232 30.02 0.81 -1.97
N PHE A 233 29.50 0.63 -0.75
CA PHE A 233 29.85 1.42 0.43
C PHE A 233 30.80 0.67 1.38
N GLY A 234 31.35 -0.48 0.97
CA GLY A 234 32.12 -1.36 1.82
C GLY A 234 31.22 -2.25 2.69
N SER A 235 31.64 -2.52 3.93
CA SER A 235 30.84 -3.28 4.89
C SER A 235 29.74 -2.40 5.49
N VAL A 236 28.49 -2.81 5.34
CA VAL A 236 27.32 -2.05 5.79
C VAL A 236 26.50 -2.86 6.78
N ARG A 237 26.12 -2.21 7.88
CA ARG A 237 25.17 -2.75 8.87
C ARG A 237 23.75 -2.52 8.40
N ALA A 238 23.05 -3.59 8.08
CA ALA A 238 21.65 -3.57 7.71
C ALA A 238 20.77 -4.09 8.85
N VAL A 239 19.68 -3.40 9.13
CA VAL A 239 18.67 -3.87 10.08
C VAL A 239 17.65 -4.73 9.33
N LYS A 240 17.42 -5.95 9.81
CA LYS A 240 16.37 -6.82 9.30
C LYS A 240 15.09 -6.57 10.08
N ILE A 241 14.06 -6.10 9.38
CA ILE A 241 12.71 -5.87 9.94
C ILE A 241 11.69 -6.79 9.28
N MET A 242 10.61 -7.09 10.00
CA MET A 242 9.45 -7.83 9.48
C MET A 242 8.15 -7.21 10.00
N PRO A 243 7.21 -6.85 9.10
CA PRO A 243 5.84 -6.53 9.53
C PRO A 243 5.15 -7.81 10.04
N VAL A 244 4.24 -7.67 11.02
CA VAL A 244 3.47 -8.75 11.66
C VAL A 244 1.98 -8.52 11.48
#